data_AF-A0A445GE14-F1
#
_entry.id   AF-A0A445GE14-F1
#
_cell.length_a   1.000
_cell.length_b   1.000
_cell.length_c   1.000
_cell.angle_alpha   90.00
_cell.angle_beta   90.00
_cell.angle_gamma   90.00
#
_symmetry.space_group_name_H-M   'P 1'
#
loop_
_entity.id
_entity.type
_entity.pdbx_description
1 polymer ?
#
loop_
_entity_poly.entity_id
_entity_poly.type
_entity_poly.pdbx_seq_one_letter_code
_entity_poly.pdbx_strand_id
1 'polypeptide(L)'
;MGLKIFMASFLVTSILFFLLFIPTRLTMQFSTLRPPVNYFSVPPNSSRAYPVSFAYLISASKGDVVKLKRLMRVLYHPGNYYLIHVDYGAPQAEHKAVAEFVASDPVFGQVGNVWVVGKPNLVTYRGPTMLATTLHAMAMLLRTCQWDWFINLSASDYPLVTQDDLTQAFSGLPRSTNFIQHSSQLGWKFNKRGKPIIIDPGLYSLNKSEIWWVIKQRSLPTSFKLYTGSAWTILSRSFAEYCIVGWENLPRTLLLYYTNFVSSPEGYFQTVICNSEDYKNTTVNHDLHYITWDNPPKQHPRSLGLKDYRRMVLTSRPFARKFKRNDPVLDKIDRELLKRYHGKFSYGGWCSQGGKHKACSGLRTENYGVLKPGPSSRRLKNLLTKLLSDKFFRKQQCRCARRPSLPPSLPPSATLSASNFSSLLSRVPSLLLPFFHVFRFACVPISDTTAAATVNHRRRQIGTHANASASDLKSQDSCGLASVVVCEDKGDN
;
A
#
# COMPACT_ATOMS: atom_id res chain seq x y z
N MET A 1 16.00 -0.09 -67.19
CA MET A 1 16.86 0.97 -66.60
C MET A 1 16.23 1.68 -65.38
N GLY A 2 14.95 1.47 -65.04
CA GLY A 2 14.26 2.26 -64.01
C GLY A 2 14.50 1.89 -62.53
N LEU A 3 14.69 0.60 -62.21
CA LEU A 3 14.72 0.18 -60.80
C LEU A 3 16.02 0.61 -60.07
N LYS A 4 17.16 0.60 -60.77
CA LYS A 4 18.44 1.03 -60.19
C LYS A 4 18.49 2.54 -59.94
N ILE A 5 17.88 3.33 -60.83
CA ILE A 5 17.78 4.79 -60.69
C ILE A 5 16.84 5.14 -59.54
N PHE A 6 15.71 4.42 -59.40
CA PHE A 6 14.79 4.61 -58.29
C PHE A 6 15.43 4.30 -56.93
N MET A 7 16.18 3.18 -56.81
CA MET A 7 16.86 2.83 -55.56
C MET A 7 17.97 3.81 -55.19
N ALA A 8 18.71 4.31 -56.19
CA ALA A 8 19.72 5.34 -55.98
C ALA A 8 19.09 6.66 -55.52
N SER A 9 17.99 7.09 -56.14
CA SER A 9 17.24 8.27 -55.74
C SER A 9 16.70 8.16 -54.30
N PHE A 10 16.12 7.00 -53.95
CA PHE A 10 15.59 6.75 -52.61
C PHE A 10 16.68 6.80 -51.53
N LEU A 11 17.83 6.16 -51.76
CA LEU A 11 18.98 6.19 -50.86
C LEU A 11 19.52 7.61 -50.65
N VAL A 12 19.65 8.39 -51.73
CA VAL A 12 20.11 9.79 -51.63
C VAL A 12 19.11 10.64 -50.87
N THR A 13 17.80 10.51 -51.14
CA THR A 13 16.78 11.25 -50.39
C THR A 13 16.73 10.87 -48.91
N SER A 14 16.92 9.58 -48.57
CA SER A 14 16.93 9.12 -47.18
C SER A 14 18.15 9.62 -46.42
N ILE A 15 19.32 9.68 -47.06
CA ILE A 15 20.54 10.23 -46.46
C ILE A 15 20.40 11.75 -46.27
N LEU A 16 19.84 12.46 -47.25
CA LEU A 16 19.60 13.90 -47.15
C LEU A 16 18.59 14.22 -46.02
N PHE A 17 17.53 13.42 -45.88
CA PHE A 17 16.58 13.55 -44.77
C PHE A 17 17.25 13.32 -43.42
N PHE A 18 18.09 12.29 -43.30
CA PHE A 18 18.84 12.02 -42.07
C PHE A 18 19.78 13.17 -41.70
N LEU A 19 20.52 13.72 -42.68
CA LEU A 19 21.46 14.81 -42.45
C LEU A 19 20.77 16.16 -42.13
N LEU A 20 19.54 16.38 -42.59
CA LEU A 20 18.77 17.59 -42.28
C LEU A 20 17.98 17.48 -40.96
N PHE A 21 17.54 16.27 -40.57
CA PHE A 21 16.72 16.05 -39.38
C PHE A 21 17.53 15.81 -38.09
N ILE A 22 18.76 15.31 -38.20
CA ILE A 22 19.65 15.10 -37.05
C ILE A 22 20.10 16.41 -36.39
N PRO A 23 20.62 17.42 -37.12
CA PRO A 23 21.12 18.65 -36.48
C PRO A 23 19.99 19.50 -35.88
N THR A 24 18.78 19.46 -36.43
CA THR A 24 17.60 20.18 -35.87
C THR A 24 17.05 19.57 -34.58
N ARG A 25 17.30 18.28 -34.33
CA ARG A 25 16.95 17.59 -33.07
C ARG A 25 18.05 17.65 -32.01
N LEU A 26 19.31 17.86 -32.40
CA LEU A 26 20.46 17.93 -31.49
C LEU A 26 20.74 19.34 -30.94
N THR A 27 20.15 20.40 -31.51
CA THR A 27 20.22 21.78 -30.99
C THR A 27 19.10 22.13 -30.01
N MET A 28 18.16 21.22 -29.75
CA MET A 28 17.31 21.33 -28.56
C MET A 28 18.21 21.01 -27.36
N GLN A 29 18.67 22.05 -26.67
CA GLN A 29 19.28 21.91 -25.35
C GLN A 29 18.41 20.94 -24.55
N PHE A 30 18.98 19.78 -24.20
CA PHE A 30 18.48 18.96 -23.09
C PHE A 30 18.70 19.78 -21.82
N SER A 31 17.90 20.83 -21.65
CA SER A 31 17.46 21.22 -20.33
C SER A 31 16.92 19.94 -19.72
N THR A 32 17.48 19.57 -18.58
CA THR A 32 17.07 18.45 -17.76
C THR A 32 15.59 18.59 -17.45
N LEU A 33 14.74 18.11 -18.36
CA LEU A 33 13.32 17.89 -18.14
C LEU A 33 13.24 16.75 -17.12
N ARG A 34 13.44 17.10 -15.85
CA ARG A 34 12.73 16.45 -14.76
C ARG A 34 11.32 17.06 -14.85
N PRO A 35 10.35 16.43 -15.54
CA PRO A 35 8.98 16.89 -15.39
C PRO A 35 8.69 16.92 -13.88
N PRO A 36 8.06 17.97 -13.34
CA PRO A 36 7.51 17.87 -12.00
C PRO A 36 6.55 16.67 -12.00
N VAL A 37 6.98 15.61 -11.33
CA VAL A 37 6.31 14.31 -11.26
C VAL A 37 5.07 14.47 -10.38
N ASN A 38 4.01 15.06 -10.93
CA ASN A 38 2.68 15.12 -10.31
C ASN A 38 1.76 14.09 -11.01
N TYR A 39 2.11 12.80 -10.97
CA TYR A 39 1.27 11.73 -11.52
C TYR A 39 -0.04 11.53 -10.72
N PHE A 40 -0.09 12.04 -9.49
CA PHE A 40 -1.28 12.03 -8.64
C PHE A 40 -1.58 13.46 -8.17
N SER A 41 -2.14 14.28 -9.06
CA SER A 41 -2.55 15.65 -8.75
C SER A 41 -3.84 15.64 -7.92
N VAL A 42 -3.73 15.37 -6.62
CA VAL A 42 -4.77 15.77 -5.67
C VAL A 42 -4.47 17.23 -5.31
N PRO A 43 -5.43 18.16 -5.48
CA PRO A 43 -5.22 19.58 -5.19
C PRO A 43 -4.61 19.76 -3.79
N PRO A 44 -3.59 20.62 -3.62
CA PRO A 44 -3.08 20.94 -2.30
C PRO A 44 -4.22 21.61 -1.52
N ASN A 45 -4.84 20.86 -0.61
CA ASN A 45 -5.89 21.41 0.22
C ASN A 45 -5.30 22.50 1.12
N SER A 46 -6.00 23.63 1.21
CA SER A 46 -5.78 24.75 2.13
C SER A 46 -5.35 24.27 3.52
N SER A 47 -4.33 24.92 4.11
CA SER A 47 -3.83 24.72 5.50
C SER A 47 -4.15 23.36 6.12
N ARG A 48 -3.25 22.37 5.98
CA ARG A 48 -3.41 21.06 6.64
C ARG A 48 -3.66 21.26 8.14
N ALA A 49 -4.79 20.74 8.62
CA ALA A 49 -5.17 20.85 10.04
C ALA A 49 -4.21 20.10 10.98
N TYR A 50 -3.53 19.06 10.48
CA TYR A 50 -2.55 18.27 11.23
C TYR A 50 -1.16 18.36 10.59
N PRO A 51 -0.07 18.28 11.38
CA PRO A 51 1.29 18.50 10.88
C PRO A 51 1.77 17.39 9.94
N VAL A 52 1.26 16.17 10.13
CA VAL A 52 1.54 14.99 9.31
C VAL A 52 0.29 14.10 9.25
N SER A 53 0.23 13.25 8.23
CA SER A 53 -0.87 12.32 7.98
C SER A 53 -0.36 10.96 7.54
N PHE A 54 -1.07 9.90 7.94
CA PHE A 54 -0.74 8.52 7.62
C PHE A 54 -1.83 7.88 6.76
N ALA A 55 -1.43 7.05 5.81
CA ALA A 55 -2.33 6.15 5.09
C ALA A 55 -2.08 4.71 5.54
N TYR A 56 -3.11 4.07 6.10
CA TYR A 56 -3.05 2.72 6.62
C TYR A 56 -3.67 1.73 5.65
N LEU A 57 -2.92 0.69 5.30
CA LEU A 57 -3.52 -0.57 4.83
C LEU A 57 -3.75 -1.45 6.05
N ILE A 58 -4.99 -1.90 6.26
CA ILE A 58 -5.33 -2.83 7.34
C ILE A 58 -5.86 -4.12 6.72
N SER A 59 -5.03 -5.16 6.77
CA SER A 59 -5.34 -6.46 6.20
C SER A 59 -6.00 -7.39 7.22
N ALA A 60 -7.10 -8.02 6.83
CA ALA A 60 -7.81 -9.02 7.63
C ALA A 60 -8.06 -10.29 6.80
N SER A 61 -8.07 -11.45 7.46
CA SER A 61 -8.43 -12.72 6.84
C SER A 61 -9.60 -13.37 7.59
N LYS A 62 -9.95 -14.60 7.22
CA LYS A 62 -11.05 -15.37 7.83
C LYS A 62 -10.92 -15.41 9.35
N GLY A 63 -11.98 -15.01 10.05
CA GLY A 63 -12.07 -14.98 11.51
C GLY A 63 -11.50 -13.72 12.17
N ASP A 64 -11.02 -12.75 11.39
CA ASP A 64 -10.38 -11.55 11.94
C ASP A 64 -11.33 -10.39 12.24
N VAL A 65 -12.60 -10.47 11.82
CA VAL A 65 -13.59 -9.37 11.92
C VAL A 65 -13.60 -8.70 13.31
N VAL A 66 -13.61 -9.47 14.39
CA VAL A 66 -13.65 -8.92 15.76
C VAL A 66 -12.36 -8.16 16.10
N LYS A 67 -11.19 -8.70 15.72
CA LYS A 67 -9.91 -8.03 15.94
C LYS A 67 -9.80 -6.77 15.07
N LEU A 68 -10.25 -6.83 13.83
CA LEU A 68 -10.30 -5.70 12.91
C LEU A 68 -11.13 -4.55 13.46
N LYS A 69 -12.38 -4.82 13.89
CA LYS A 69 -13.26 -3.79 14.48
C LYS A 69 -12.63 -3.15 15.73
N ARG A 70 -11.98 -3.96 16.57
CA ARG A 70 -11.24 -3.48 17.74
C ARG A 70 -10.08 -2.56 17.32
N LEU A 71 -9.24 -3.03 16.40
CA LEU A 71 -8.08 -2.28 15.89
C LEU A 71 -8.49 -0.96 15.25
N MET A 72 -9.54 -0.94 14.42
CA MET A 72 -10.04 0.27 13.77
C MET A 72 -10.38 1.36 14.78
N ARG A 73 -11.14 1.03 15.84
CA ARG A 73 -11.48 2.01 16.88
C ARG A 73 -10.25 2.53 17.63
N VAL A 74 -9.20 1.70 17.74
CA VAL A 74 -7.98 2.08 18.45
C VAL A 74 -7.09 2.97 17.61
N LEU A 75 -7.02 2.68 16.31
CA LEU A 75 -6.11 3.31 15.35
C LEU A 75 -6.71 4.56 14.69
N TYR A 76 -8.02 4.74 14.75
CA TYR A 76 -8.71 5.81 14.04
C TYR A 76 -8.34 7.21 14.56
N HIS A 77 -8.14 8.12 13.62
CA HIS A 77 -7.92 9.55 13.81
C HIS A 77 -8.35 10.27 12.52
N PRO A 78 -9.06 11.41 12.60
CA PRO A 78 -9.66 12.07 11.44
C PRO A 78 -8.64 12.66 10.46
N GLY A 79 -7.41 12.94 10.92
CA GLY A 79 -6.31 13.40 10.06
C GLY A 79 -5.59 12.34 9.22
N ASN A 80 -6.02 11.07 9.30
CA ASN A 80 -5.39 9.93 8.61
C ASN A 80 -6.36 9.29 7.62
N TYR A 81 -5.85 8.34 6.84
CA TYR A 81 -6.60 7.60 5.82
C TYR A 81 -6.50 6.09 6.07
N TYR A 82 -7.59 5.37 5.86
CA TYR A 82 -7.65 3.95 6.18
C TYR A 82 -8.26 3.16 5.03
N LEU A 83 -7.50 2.21 4.47
CA LEU A 83 -7.99 1.25 3.50
C LEU A 83 -8.00 -0.15 4.12
N ILE A 84 -9.18 -0.71 4.27
CA ILE A 84 -9.41 -2.04 4.82
C ILE A 84 -9.46 -3.04 3.67
N HIS A 85 -8.59 -4.04 3.72
CA HIS A 85 -8.64 -5.19 2.82
C HIS A 85 -8.99 -6.44 3.63
N VAL A 86 -10.09 -7.09 3.25
CA VAL A 86 -10.46 -8.42 3.73
C VAL A 86 -10.11 -9.41 2.63
N ASP A 87 -9.30 -10.42 2.93
CA ASP A 87 -8.87 -11.46 1.98
C ASP A 87 -10.07 -12.08 1.26
N TYR A 88 -10.00 -12.22 -0.07
CA TYR A 88 -11.03 -12.87 -0.89
C TYR A 88 -11.45 -14.25 -0.34
N GLY A 89 -10.52 -14.98 0.27
CA GLY A 89 -10.81 -16.27 0.88
C GLY A 89 -11.63 -16.22 2.19
N ALA A 90 -11.99 -15.05 2.69
CA ALA A 90 -12.86 -14.92 3.86
C ALA A 90 -14.34 -15.13 3.47
N PRO A 91 -15.19 -15.62 4.39
CA PRO A 91 -16.61 -15.80 4.12
C PRO A 91 -17.30 -14.49 3.72
N GLN A 92 -18.24 -14.52 2.76
CA GLN A 92 -19.00 -13.34 2.33
C GLN A 92 -19.68 -12.60 3.49
N ALA A 93 -20.13 -13.35 4.52
CA ALA A 93 -20.69 -12.78 5.74
C ALA A 93 -19.68 -11.90 6.50
N GLU A 94 -18.39 -12.24 6.49
CA GLU A 94 -17.34 -11.42 7.10
C GLU A 94 -17.08 -10.14 6.29
N HIS A 95 -17.06 -10.22 4.96
CA HIS A 95 -16.97 -9.03 4.09
C HIS A 95 -18.12 -8.07 4.37
N LYS A 96 -19.36 -8.58 4.39
CA LYS A 96 -20.56 -7.80 4.70
C LYS A 96 -20.50 -7.18 6.09
N ALA A 97 -20.12 -7.95 7.11
CA ALA A 97 -20.02 -7.47 8.49
C ALA A 97 -18.96 -6.38 8.70
N VAL A 98 -17.93 -6.32 7.85
CA VAL A 98 -16.92 -5.24 7.84
C VAL A 98 -17.46 -4.01 7.10
N ALA A 99 -18.09 -4.18 5.94
CA ALA A 99 -18.72 -3.08 5.21
C ALA A 99 -19.79 -2.38 6.04
N GLU A 100 -20.70 -3.15 6.67
CA GLU A 100 -21.73 -2.62 7.58
C GLU A 100 -21.12 -1.89 8.78
N PHE A 101 -20.03 -2.39 9.34
CA PHE A 101 -19.34 -1.73 10.45
C PHE A 101 -18.78 -0.37 10.05
N VAL A 102 -18.22 -0.25 8.84
CA VAL A 102 -17.71 1.04 8.36
C VAL A 102 -18.87 1.99 8.03
N ALA A 103 -19.90 1.49 7.35
CA ALA A 103 -21.04 2.28 6.91
C ALA A 103 -21.91 2.82 8.06
N SER A 104 -22.02 2.05 9.16
CA SER A 104 -22.88 2.40 10.30
C SER A 104 -22.21 3.26 11.36
N ASP A 105 -20.89 3.46 11.31
CA ASP A 105 -20.20 4.30 12.29
C ASP A 105 -20.31 5.78 11.89
N PRO A 106 -20.99 6.63 12.69
CA PRO A 106 -21.25 8.02 12.33
C PRO A 106 -19.97 8.83 12.16
N VAL A 107 -18.89 8.48 12.87
CA VAL A 107 -17.62 9.19 12.78
C VAL A 107 -16.95 8.89 11.44
N PHE A 108 -17.00 7.65 10.97
CA PHE A 108 -16.44 7.27 9.67
C PHE A 108 -17.23 7.89 8.52
N GLY A 109 -18.56 7.88 8.61
CA GLY A 109 -19.43 8.50 7.60
C GLY A 109 -19.25 10.02 7.52
N GLN A 110 -19.12 10.69 8.67
CA GLN A 110 -18.94 12.15 8.72
C GLN A 110 -17.59 12.62 8.17
N VAL A 111 -16.50 11.88 8.43
CA VAL A 111 -15.15 12.27 7.98
C VAL A 111 -14.82 11.72 6.59
N GLY A 112 -15.34 10.55 6.24
CA GLY A 112 -15.18 9.97 4.91
C GLY A 112 -13.77 9.46 4.59
N ASN A 113 -12.96 9.11 5.60
CA ASN A 113 -11.55 8.72 5.47
C ASN A 113 -11.27 7.22 5.71
N VAL A 114 -12.32 6.39 5.73
CA VAL A 114 -12.23 4.93 5.90
C VAL A 114 -12.92 4.24 4.73
N TRP A 115 -12.18 3.40 4.01
CA TRP A 115 -12.67 2.65 2.84
C TRP A 115 -12.48 1.15 3.02
N VAL A 116 -13.33 0.36 2.38
CA VAL A 116 -13.21 -1.09 2.26
C VAL A 116 -12.98 -1.43 0.79
N VAL A 117 -12.01 -2.28 0.49
CA VAL A 117 -11.75 -2.73 -0.88
C VAL A 117 -12.94 -3.55 -1.38
N GLY A 118 -13.61 -3.07 -2.44
CA GLY A 118 -14.83 -3.70 -2.98
C GLY A 118 -14.57 -5.03 -3.69
N LYS A 119 -13.50 -5.09 -4.51
CA LYS A 119 -13.03 -6.30 -5.18
C LYS A 119 -11.76 -6.80 -4.47
N PRO A 120 -11.89 -7.65 -3.44
CA PRO A 120 -10.75 -8.05 -2.62
C PRO A 120 -9.82 -8.99 -3.40
N ASN A 121 -8.51 -8.77 -3.24
CA ASN A 121 -7.50 -9.69 -3.72
C ASN A 121 -7.46 -10.98 -2.86
N LEU A 122 -7.17 -12.11 -3.51
CA LEU A 122 -6.83 -13.36 -2.84
C LEU A 122 -5.39 -13.30 -2.32
N VAL A 123 -5.16 -13.67 -1.05
CA VAL A 123 -3.84 -13.57 -0.42
C VAL A 123 -3.28 -14.94 -0.01
N THR A 124 -2.14 -15.30 -0.61
CA THR A 124 -1.30 -16.43 -0.22
C THR A 124 -0.14 -15.93 0.66
N TYR A 125 -0.05 -16.41 1.91
CA TYR A 125 0.88 -15.86 2.90
C TYR A 125 2.36 -15.89 2.47
N ARG A 126 2.79 -17.01 1.87
CA ARG A 126 4.16 -17.21 1.39
C ARG A 126 4.38 -16.73 -0.05
N GLY A 127 3.31 -16.31 -0.72
CA GLY A 127 3.31 -15.96 -2.13
C GLY A 127 3.44 -14.46 -2.41
N PRO A 128 3.63 -14.10 -3.69
CA PRO A 128 3.63 -12.73 -4.20
C PRO A 128 2.30 -12.01 -4.06
N THR A 129 1.17 -12.71 -3.94
CA THR A 129 -0.18 -12.11 -3.86
C THR A 129 -0.34 -11.16 -2.67
N MET A 130 0.36 -11.40 -1.54
CA MET A 130 0.40 -10.43 -0.44
C MET A 130 1.09 -9.11 -0.82
N LEU A 131 2.20 -9.20 -1.57
CA LEU A 131 2.90 -8.02 -2.07
C LEU A 131 2.03 -7.26 -3.09
N ALA A 132 1.41 -7.99 -4.03
CA ALA A 132 0.48 -7.42 -5.00
C ALA A 132 -0.68 -6.68 -4.30
N THR A 133 -1.22 -7.23 -3.22
CA THR A 133 -2.26 -6.58 -2.41
C THR A 133 -1.77 -5.30 -1.74
N THR A 134 -0.54 -5.31 -1.22
CA THR A 134 0.05 -4.10 -0.63
C THR A 134 0.25 -2.99 -1.66
N LEU A 135 0.73 -3.35 -2.86
CA LEU A 135 0.91 -2.39 -3.96
C LEU A 135 -0.41 -1.88 -4.52
N HIS A 136 -1.42 -2.75 -4.65
CA HIS A 136 -2.77 -2.35 -5.04
C HIS A 136 -3.34 -1.30 -4.07
N ALA A 137 -3.20 -1.53 -2.76
CA ALA A 137 -3.62 -0.58 -1.74
C ALA A 137 -2.88 0.78 -1.84
N MET A 138 -1.55 0.74 -2.04
CA MET A 138 -0.77 1.97 -2.28
C MET A 138 -1.29 2.73 -3.51
N ALA A 139 -1.53 2.03 -4.63
CA ALA A 139 -2.03 2.67 -5.85
C ALA A 139 -3.39 3.35 -5.64
N MET A 140 -4.32 2.69 -4.92
CA MET A 140 -5.62 3.30 -4.58
C MET A 140 -5.41 4.56 -3.72
N LEU A 141 -4.65 4.45 -2.63
CA LEU A 141 -4.43 5.55 -1.68
C LEU A 141 -3.65 6.72 -2.30
N LEU A 142 -2.75 6.48 -3.25
CA LEU A 142 -2.05 7.56 -3.97
C LEU A 142 -3.02 8.38 -4.83
N ARG A 143 -4.03 7.73 -5.42
CA ARG A 143 -5.04 8.38 -6.27
C ARG A 143 -6.09 9.14 -5.47
N THR A 144 -6.48 8.64 -4.30
CA THR A 144 -7.63 9.16 -3.56
C THR A 144 -7.29 10.23 -2.53
N CYS A 145 -6.07 10.24 -1.99
CA CYS A 145 -5.74 11.13 -0.88
C CYS A 145 -4.28 11.59 -0.86
N GLN A 146 -4.03 12.70 -0.16
CA GLN A 146 -2.68 13.23 0.11
C GLN A 146 -2.26 12.88 1.53
N TRP A 147 -1.23 12.04 1.64
CA TRP A 147 -0.70 11.52 2.91
C TRP A 147 0.83 11.56 2.90
N ASP A 148 1.47 11.54 4.08
CA ASP A 148 2.93 11.65 4.18
C ASP A 148 3.62 10.28 4.26
N TRP A 149 3.05 9.35 5.03
CA TRP A 149 3.56 7.98 5.14
C TRP A 149 2.48 6.91 4.99
N PHE A 150 2.84 5.82 4.31
CA PHE A 150 2.06 4.60 4.22
C PHE A 150 2.51 3.61 5.30
N ILE A 151 1.55 3.01 6.00
CA ILE A 151 1.79 2.00 7.03
C ILE A 151 0.92 0.78 6.72
N ASN A 152 1.52 -0.39 6.56
CA ASN A 152 0.77 -1.63 6.50
C ASN A 152 0.61 -2.22 7.92
N LEU A 153 -0.59 -2.69 8.23
CA LEU A 153 -0.93 -3.42 9.47
C LEU A 153 -1.85 -4.61 9.11
N SER A 154 -1.89 -5.63 9.95
CA SER A 154 -2.92 -6.66 9.92
C SER A 154 -3.84 -6.56 11.13
N ALA A 155 -4.97 -7.26 11.09
CA ALA A 155 -5.87 -7.42 12.23
C ALA A 155 -5.22 -8.12 13.45
N SER A 156 -3.97 -8.60 13.34
CA SER A 156 -3.22 -9.18 14.45
C SER A 156 -2.18 -8.23 15.07
N ASP A 157 -2.04 -7.03 14.52
CA ASP A 157 -1.21 -5.95 15.03
C ASP A 157 -2.00 -5.08 16.02
N TYR A 158 -1.30 -4.36 16.90
CA TYR A 158 -1.92 -3.42 17.81
C TYR A 158 -0.98 -2.24 18.12
N PRO A 159 -1.49 -1.00 18.16
CA PRO A 159 -0.67 0.15 18.52
C PRO A 159 -0.34 0.17 20.02
N LEU A 160 0.83 0.71 20.36
CA LEU A 160 1.31 0.94 21.72
C LEU A 160 1.36 2.44 22.07
N VAL A 161 0.96 3.29 21.13
CA VAL A 161 0.91 4.76 21.24
C VAL A 161 -0.40 5.27 20.64
N THR A 162 -0.89 6.43 21.10
CA THR A 162 -2.05 7.06 20.48
C THR A 162 -1.69 7.66 19.12
N GLN A 163 -2.69 7.97 18.29
CA GLN A 163 -2.45 8.63 17.01
C GLN A 163 -1.89 10.04 17.18
N ASP A 164 -2.31 10.76 18.22
CA ASP A 164 -1.73 12.06 18.58
C ASP A 164 -0.25 11.92 18.98
N ASP A 165 0.10 10.87 19.72
CA ASP A 165 1.50 10.58 20.07
C ASP A 165 2.35 10.34 18.81
N LEU A 166 1.83 9.52 17.89
CA LEU A 166 2.50 9.15 16.64
C LEU A 166 2.67 10.38 15.74
N THR A 167 1.60 11.14 15.54
CA THR A 167 1.59 12.40 14.76
C THR A 167 2.59 13.40 15.33
N GLN A 168 2.58 13.60 16.65
CA GLN A 168 3.52 14.50 17.32
C GLN A 168 4.97 14.04 17.16
N ALA A 169 5.24 12.74 17.27
CA ALA A 169 6.60 12.20 17.15
C ALA A 169 7.15 12.26 15.71
N PHE A 170 6.29 12.05 14.71
CA PHE A 170 6.66 12.11 13.29
C PHE A 170 6.69 13.53 12.73
N SER A 171 6.07 14.51 13.40
CA SER A 171 5.97 15.90 12.92
C SER A 171 7.32 16.53 12.55
N GLY A 172 8.37 16.21 13.30
CA GLY A 172 9.75 16.70 13.08
C GLY A 172 10.60 15.85 12.13
N LEU A 173 10.06 14.79 11.52
CA LEU A 173 10.83 13.93 10.63
C LEU A 173 10.83 14.44 9.19
N PRO A 174 11.94 14.23 8.43
CA PRO A 174 11.92 14.42 6.99
C PRO A 174 10.90 13.49 6.34
N ARG A 175 10.02 14.03 5.48
CA ARG A 175 8.93 13.28 4.82
C ARG A 175 9.44 12.19 3.87
N SER A 176 10.69 12.29 3.43
CA SER A 176 11.38 11.29 2.61
C SER A 176 11.86 10.07 3.40
N THR A 177 11.78 10.07 4.73
CA THR A 177 12.30 8.98 5.58
C THR A 177 11.47 7.70 5.42
N ASN A 178 12.14 6.56 5.22
CA ASN A 178 11.53 5.25 5.07
C ASN A 178 12.00 4.29 6.19
N PHE A 179 11.09 3.81 7.05
CA PHE A 179 11.39 2.83 8.08
C PHE A 179 11.20 1.42 7.52
N ILE A 180 12.31 0.83 7.08
CA ILE A 180 12.35 -0.47 6.44
C ILE A 180 13.51 -1.25 7.04
N GLN A 181 13.22 -2.28 7.82
CA GLN A 181 14.27 -3.19 8.26
C GLN A 181 14.79 -3.98 7.05
N HIS A 182 16.10 -3.97 6.84
CA HIS A 182 16.75 -4.64 5.71
C HIS A 182 18.12 -5.23 6.08
N SER A 183 18.48 -6.33 5.43
CA SER A 183 19.80 -6.95 5.47
C SER A 183 20.15 -7.56 4.12
N SER A 184 21.38 -7.34 3.66
CA SER A 184 21.94 -8.02 2.49
C SER A 184 22.61 -9.35 2.84
N GLN A 185 22.62 -9.74 4.12
CA GLN A 185 23.14 -11.04 4.56
C GLN A 185 21.98 -12.04 4.52
N LEU A 186 21.83 -12.74 3.40
CA LEU A 186 20.71 -13.66 3.19
C LEU A 186 20.84 -14.94 4.03
N GLY A 187 22.06 -15.41 4.30
CA GLY A 187 22.31 -16.67 5.02
C GLY A 187 21.52 -17.83 4.41
N TRP A 188 20.81 -18.61 5.23
CA TRP A 188 19.97 -19.73 4.77
C TRP A 188 18.86 -19.31 3.79
N LYS A 189 18.39 -18.04 3.83
CA LYS A 189 17.35 -17.53 2.92
C LYS A 189 17.81 -17.56 1.46
N PHE A 190 19.12 -17.56 1.22
CA PHE A 190 19.70 -17.72 -0.10
C PHE A 190 19.20 -19.00 -0.79
N ASN A 191 19.38 -20.16 -0.14
CA ASN A 191 19.00 -21.47 -0.69
C ASN A 191 17.50 -21.76 -0.55
N LYS A 192 16.81 -21.14 0.42
CA LYS A 192 15.39 -21.43 0.70
C LYS A 192 14.40 -20.45 0.08
N ARG A 193 14.83 -19.25 -0.35
CA ARG A 193 13.95 -18.21 -0.92
C ARG A 193 14.50 -17.60 -2.20
N GLY A 194 15.82 -17.34 -2.27
CA GLY A 194 16.44 -16.67 -3.42
C GLY A 194 16.55 -17.55 -4.67
N LYS A 195 17.15 -18.73 -4.53
CA LYS A 195 17.35 -19.70 -5.63
C LYS A 195 16.08 -20.44 -6.06
N PRO A 196 15.19 -20.86 -5.15
CA PRO A 196 13.97 -21.55 -5.57
C PRO A 196 13.07 -20.65 -6.41
N ILE A 197 12.35 -21.28 -7.33
CA ILE A 197 11.28 -20.66 -8.11
C ILE A 197 9.98 -21.25 -7.60
N ILE A 198 9.02 -20.39 -7.30
CA ILE A 198 7.67 -20.80 -6.87
C ILE A 198 6.63 -20.24 -7.82
N ILE A 199 5.52 -20.95 -7.93
CA ILE A 199 4.31 -20.48 -8.61
C ILE A 199 3.26 -20.31 -7.53
N ASP A 200 2.59 -19.16 -7.51
CA ASP A 200 1.46 -18.89 -6.63
C ASP A 200 0.17 -19.00 -7.44
N PRO A 201 -0.62 -20.08 -7.25
CA PRO A 201 -1.89 -20.26 -7.97
C PRO A 201 -2.86 -19.09 -7.77
N GLY A 202 -2.75 -18.36 -6.66
CA GLY A 202 -3.57 -17.18 -6.38
C GLY A 202 -3.37 -16.01 -7.35
N LEU A 203 -2.36 -16.08 -8.24
CA LEU A 203 -2.17 -15.10 -9.31
C LEU A 203 -3.12 -15.30 -10.51
N TYR A 204 -3.60 -16.52 -10.76
CA TYR A 204 -4.42 -16.84 -11.94
C TYR A 204 -5.67 -17.66 -11.61
N SER A 205 -5.85 -18.06 -10.35
CA SER A 205 -7.01 -18.83 -9.89
C SER A 205 -7.52 -18.27 -8.56
N LEU A 206 -8.85 -18.32 -8.39
CA LEU A 206 -9.52 -17.95 -7.14
C LEU A 206 -9.58 -19.12 -6.14
N ASN A 207 -9.17 -20.32 -6.56
CA ASN A 207 -9.09 -21.46 -5.66
C ASN A 207 -7.81 -21.36 -4.80
N LYS A 208 -8.00 -20.99 -3.53
CA LYS A 208 -6.89 -20.75 -2.60
C LYS A 208 -6.12 -22.04 -2.32
N SER A 209 -4.82 -22.05 -2.65
CA SER A 209 -3.89 -23.12 -2.31
C SER A 209 -2.55 -22.57 -1.80
N GLU A 210 -1.72 -23.45 -1.26
CA GLU A 210 -0.32 -23.12 -0.99
C GLU A 210 0.46 -22.92 -2.30
N ILE A 211 1.63 -22.28 -2.18
CA ILE A 211 2.55 -22.08 -3.30
C ILE A 211 3.11 -23.41 -3.81
N TRP A 212 3.33 -23.51 -5.11
CA TRP A 212 3.92 -24.68 -5.77
C TRP A 212 5.41 -24.46 -6.00
N TRP A 213 6.21 -25.50 -5.76
CA TRP A 213 7.64 -25.47 -5.97
C TRP A 213 7.99 -25.97 -7.36
N VAL A 214 8.77 -25.18 -8.09
CA VAL A 214 9.34 -25.61 -9.36
C VAL A 214 10.58 -26.46 -9.08
N ILE A 215 10.76 -27.54 -9.84
CA ILE A 215 11.86 -28.51 -9.65
C ILE A 215 13.22 -27.84 -9.87
N LYS A 216 13.33 -26.96 -10.89
CA LYS A 216 14.57 -26.25 -11.22
C LYS A 216 14.72 -24.97 -10.40
N GLN A 217 15.94 -24.71 -9.96
CA GLN A 217 16.32 -23.48 -9.27
C GLN A 217 17.03 -22.51 -10.23
N ARG A 218 16.97 -21.21 -9.92
CA ARG A 218 17.71 -20.16 -10.63
C ARG A 218 18.99 -19.76 -9.90
N SER A 219 19.93 -19.18 -10.64
CA SER A 219 21.00 -18.37 -10.05
C SER A 219 20.44 -17.05 -9.51
N LEU A 220 21.20 -16.38 -8.63
CA LEU A 220 20.82 -15.06 -8.17
C LEU A 220 21.02 -14.01 -9.27
N PRO A 221 20.21 -12.94 -9.27
CA PRO A 221 20.37 -11.84 -10.20
C PRO A 221 21.72 -11.13 -10.02
N THR A 222 22.35 -10.76 -11.12
CA THR A 222 23.61 -10.00 -11.15
C THR A 222 23.38 -8.49 -11.31
N SER A 223 22.22 -8.09 -11.81
CA SER A 223 21.87 -6.68 -12.08
C SER A 223 21.45 -5.90 -10.83
N PHE A 224 21.08 -6.58 -9.75
CA PHE A 224 20.75 -5.96 -8.47
C PHE A 224 21.08 -6.90 -7.31
N LYS A 225 21.29 -6.33 -6.13
CA LYS A 225 21.57 -7.09 -4.91
C LYS A 225 20.28 -7.35 -4.14
N LEU A 226 20.04 -8.61 -3.77
CA LEU A 226 18.89 -8.95 -2.93
C LEU A 226 19.06 -8.45 -1.49
N TYR A 227 17.96 -7.93 -0.94
CA TYR A 227 17.83 -7.64 0.47
C TYR A 227 16.62 -8.37 1.03
N THR A 228 16.68 -8.70 2.32
CA THR A 228 15.54 -9.25 3.05
C THR A 228 15.33 -8.51 4.36
N GLY A 229 14.10 -8.52 4.88
CA GLY A 229 13.81 -7.94 6.17
C GLY A 229 12.38 -8.18 6.63
N SER A 230 11.84 -7.22 7.39
CA SER A 230 10.47 -7.29 7.90
C SER A 230 9.45 -6.98 6.79
N ALA A 231 8.32 -7.69 6.79
CA ALA A 231 7.18 -7.37 5.91
C ALA A 231 6.45 -6.09 6.36
N TRP A 232 6.71 -5.61 7.58
CA TRP A 232 6.09 -4.41 8.14
C TRP A 232 7.00 -3.21 7.89
N THR A 233 6.45 -2.17 7.29
CA THR A 233 7.21 -1.00 6.85
C THR A 233 6.41 0.27 7.07
N ILE A 234 7.12 1.39 7.27
CA ILE A 234 6.54 2.73 7.14
C ILE A 234 7.25 3.42 5.99
N LEU A 235 6.54 3.63 4.89
CA LEU A 235 7.09 4.14 3.63
C LEU A 235 6.66 5.57 3.42
N SER A 236 7.58 6.43 2.99
CA SER A 236 7.25 7.77 2.51
C SER A 236 6.37 7.70 1.27
N ARG A 237 5.49 8.70 1.09
CA ARG A 237 4.67 8.82 -0.12
C ARG A 237 5.49 8.78 -1.40
N SER A 238 6.59 9.54 -1.45
CA SER A 238 7.48 9.58 -2.61
C SER A 238 8.02 8.19 -2.99
N PHE A 239 8.44 7.39 -2.00
CA PHE A 239 8.93 6.04 -2.29
C PHE A 239 7.80 5.08 -2.72
N ALA A 240 6.58 5.25 -2.17
CA ALA A 240 5.42 4.51 -2.65
C ALA A 240 5.07 4.88 -4.11
N GLU A 241 5.12 6.16 -4.47
CA GLU A 241 4.94 6.63 -5.85
C GLU A 241 5.99 6.03 -6.78
N TYR A 242 7.25 5.95 -6.36
CA TYR A 242 8.30 5.26 -7.12
C TYR A 242 7.98 3.79 -7.35
N CYS A 243 7.49 3.09 -6.33
CA CYS A 243 7.12 1.68 -6.44
C CYS A 243 5.95 1.43 -7.39
N ILE A 244 4.99 2.36 -7.48
CA ILE A 244 3.77 2.22 -8.29
C ILE A 244 3.97 2.73 -9.71
N VAL A 245 4.47 3.95 -9.88
CA VAL A 245 4.70 4.57 -11.19
C VAL A 245 5.88 3.91 -11.90
N GLY A 246 6.95 3.63 -11.15
CA GLY A 246 8.16 3.02 -11.67
C GLY A 246 8.75 3.81 -12.83
N TRP A 247 9.09 5.09 -12.61
CA TRP A 247 9.71 5.93 -13.66
C TRP A 247 11.08 5.42 -14.13
N GLU A 248 11.65 4.46 -13.39
CA GLU A 248 12.78 3.64 -13.83
C GLU A 248 12.38 2.17 -14.00
N ASN A 249 13.20 1.40 -14.69
CA ASN A 249 12.97 -0.03 -14.90
C ASN A 249 13.11 -0.88 -13.62
N LEU A 250 13.76 -0.37 -12.56
CA LEU A 250 14.10 -1.16 -11.37
C LEU A 250 12.86 -1.71 -10.64
N PRO A 251 11.86 -0.90 -10.22
CA PRO A 251 10.64 -1.43 -9.59
C PRO A 251 9.94 -2.49 -10.45
N ARG A 252 9.78 -2.23 -11.75
CA ARG A 252 9.11 -3.16 -12.69
C ARG A 252 9.86 -4.48 -12.86
N THR A 253 11.20 -4.41 -12.98
CA THR A 253 12.06 -5.59 -13.06
C THR A 253 12.00 -6.41 -11.77
N LEU A 254 12.00 -5.74 -10.62
CA LEU A 254 11.88 -6.39 -9.33
C LEU A 254 10.50 -7.02 -9.13
N LEU A 255 9.41 -6.39 -9.58
CA LEU A 255 8.09 -7.00 -9.55
C LEU A 255 8.07 -8.33 -10.30
N LEU A 256 8.58 -8.34 -11.54
CA LEU A 256 8.73 -9.57 -12.33
C LEU A 256 9.54 -10.63 -11.58
N TYR A 257 10.65 -10.25 -10.94
CA TYR A 257 11.47 -11.18 -10.17
C TYR A 257 10.75 -11.75 -8.93
N TYR A 258 10.02 -10.88 -8.21
CA TYR A 258 9.34 -11.19 -6.96
C TYR A 258 8.00 -11.90 -7.14
N THR A 259 7.49 -12.03 -8.37
CA THR A 259 6.35 -12.93 -8.70
C THR A 259 6.66 -14.40 -8.41
N ASN A 260 7.92 -14.81 -8.53
CA ASN A 260 8.35 -16.20 -8.34
C ASN A 260 9.29 -16.35 -7.13
N PHE A 261 9.10 -15.54 -6.08
CA PHE A 261 9.95 -15.49 -4.90
C PHE A 261 9.16 -15.85 -3.64
N VAL A 262 9.76 -16.60 -2.73
CA VAL A 262 9.11 -17.00 -1.46
C VAL A 262 9.14 -15.84 -0.47
N SER A 263 7.98 -15.50 0.10
CA SER A 263 7.82 -14.38 1.05
C SER A 263 8.22 -13.03 0.44
N SER A 264 7.72 -12.72 -0.76
CA SER A 264 8.02 -11.48 -1.50
C SER A 264 7.89 -10.17 -0.71
N PRO A 265 6.90 -9.99 0.20
CA PRO A 265 6.81 -8.80 1.05
C PRO A 265 8.02 -8.58 1.97
N GLU A 266 8.79 -9.62 2.30
CA GLU A 266 10.00 -9.55 3.12
C GLU A 266 11.27 -9.25 2.30
N GLY A 267 11.15 -8.92 1.01
CA GLY A 267 12.31 -8.61 0.17
C GLY A 267 12.11 -7.52 -0.87
N TYR A 268 10.90 -7.34 -1.41
CA TYR A 268 10.66 -6.39 -2.51
C TYR A 268 11.04 -4.96 -2.13
N PHE A 269 10.41 -4.37 -1.11
CA PHE A 269 10.67 -2.97 -0.73
C PHE A 269 12.12 -2.75 -0.31
N GLN A 270 12.71 -3.70 0.42
CA GLN A 270 14.11 -3.66 0.82
C GLN A 270 15.04 -3.66 -0.40
N THR A 271 14.73 -4.47 -1.40
CA THR A 271 15.56 -4.59 -2.61
C THR A 271 15.39 -3.37 -3.51
N VAL A 272 14.16 -2.88 -3.70
CA VAL A 272 13.91 -1.65 -4.48
C VAL A 272 14.64 -0.47 -3.86
N ILE A 273 14.45 -0.22 -2.56
CA ILE A 273 15.00 0.96 -1.91
C ILE A 273 16.53 0.96 -1.87
N CYS A 274 17.14 -0.20 -1.63
CA CYS A 274 18.59 -0.31 -1.50
C CYS A 274 19.34 -0.35 -2.84
N ASN A 275 18.65 -0.59 -3.95
CA ASN A 275 19.25 -0.54 -5.29
C ASN A 275 18.86 0.72 -6.08
N SER A 276 18.04 1.60 -5.49
CA SER A 276 17.67 2.89 -6.08
C SER A 276 18.64 4.00 -5.63
N GLU A 277 19.19 4.75 -6.58
CA GLU A 277 20.12 5.84 -6.29
C GLU A 277 19.46 6.97 -5.49
N ASP A 278 18.19 7.27 -5.77
CA ASP A 278 17.44 8.35 -5.11
C ASP A 278 17.03 8.00 -3.68
N TYR A 279 16.74 6.72 -3.39
CA TYR A 279 16.16 6.32 -2.12
C TYR A 279 17.09 5.56 -1.16
N LYS A 280 18.23 5.03 -1.62
CA LYS A 280 19.13 4.22 -0.78
C LYS A 280 19.60 4.89 0.51
N ASN A 281 19.66 6.23 0.54
CA ASN A 281 20.09 7.03 1.68
C ASN A 281 18.95 7.56 2.55
N THR A 282 17.70 7.21 2.20
CA THR A 282 16.50 7.62 2.95
C THR A 282 16.04 6.56 3.96
N THR A 283 16.79 5.46 4.07
CA THR A 283 16.41 4.29 4.84
C THR A 283 16.74 4.41 6.32
N VAL A 284 15.79 4.06 7.18
CA VAL A 284 16.03 3.77 8.59
C VAL A 284 15.83 2.27 8.77
N ASN A 285 16.89 1.55 9.12
CA ASN A 285 16.90 0.10 9.23
C ASN A 285 16.21 -0.41 10.51
N HIS A 286 14.92 -0.11 10.62
CA HIS A 286 14.07 -0.46 11.76
C HIS A 286 12.61 -0.53 11.29
N ASP A 287 11.85 -1.53 11.71
CA ASP A 287 10.46 -1.74 11.27
C ASP A 287 9.41 -1.10 12.19
N LEU A 288 9.84 -0.59 13.34
CA LEU A 288 8.97 0.04 14.36
C LEU A 288 7.89 -0.91 14.93
N HIS A 289 8.10 -2.23 14.82
CA HIS A 289 7.20 -3.25 15.34
C HIS A 289 7.88 -4.07 16.44
N TYR A 290 7.24 -4.24 17.60
CA TYR A 290 7.67 -5.23 18.58
C TYR A 290 7.17 -6.61 18.17
N ILE A 291 8.11 -7.52 17.87
CA ILE A 291 7.83 -8.88 17.42
C ILE A 291 8.71 -9.85 18.22
N THR A 292 8.11 -10.91 18.76
CA THR A 292 8.86 -11.99 19.39
C THR A 292 8.77 -13.26 18.56
N TRP A 293 9.90 -13.97 18.48
CA TRP A 293 10.04 -15.19 17.70
C TRP A 293 10.48 -16.33 18.63
N ASP A 294 10.08 -17.56 18.30
CA ASP A 294 10.69 -18.75 18.89
C ASP A 294 12.15 -18.86 18.44
N ASN A 295 12.96 -19.65 19.16
CA ASN A 295 14.32 -19.99 18.75
C ASN A 295 14.41 -21.53 18.56
N PRO A 296 14.57 -22.04 17.32
CA PRO A 296 14.64 -21.32 16.05
C PRO A 296 13.29 -20.68 15.64
N PRO A 297 13.30 -19.63 14.79
CA PRO A 297 12.09 -18.95 14.38
C PRO A 297 11.17 -19.86 13.56
N LYS A 298 9.90 -19.93 13.96
CA LYS A 298 8.82 -20.58 13.21
C LYS A 298 8.28 -19.67 12.11
N GLN A 299 7.40 -20.20 11.24
CA GLN A 299 6.76 -19.44 10.15
C GLN A 299 5.98 -18.20 10.65
N HIS A 300 5.39 -18.27 11.84
CA HIS A 300 4.67 -17.17 12.44
C HIS A 300 5.31 -16.74 13.77
N PRO A 301 5.31 -15.43 14.08
CA PRO A 301 5.80 -14.95 15.37
C PRO A 301 4.92 -15.48 16.51
N ARG A 302 5.48 -15.50 17.72
CA ARG A 302 4.76 -15.90 18.93
C ARG A 302 3.61 -14.93 19.20
N SER A 303 2.55 -15.46 19.81
CA SER A 303 1.49 -14.61 20.34
C SER A 303 1.96 -13.91 21.62
N LEU A 304 1.76 -12.61 21.68
CA LEU A 304 2.08 -11.75 22.82
C LEU A 304 0.95 -11.80 23.85
N GLY A 305 1.31 -11.78 25.14
CA GLY A 305 0.36 -11.72 26.26
C GLY A 305 0.84 -10.81 27.39
N LEU A 306 0.21 -10.90 28.56
CA LEU A 306 0.50 -10.04 29.72
C LEU A 306 1.98 -10.08 30.16
N LYS A 307 2.63 -11.24 30.05
CA LYS A 307 4.05 -11.43 30.40
C LYS A 307 4.99 -10.59 29.51
N ASP A 308 4.56 -10.25 28.31
CA ASP A 308 5.35 -9.48 27.35
C ASP A 308 5.15 -7.97 27.50
N TYR A 309 4.11 -7.54 28.23
CA TYR A 309 3.69 -6.14 28.32
C TYR A 309 4.82 -5.18 28.70
N ARG A 310 5.56 -5.48 29.77
CA ARG A 310 6.68 -4.64 30.20
C ARG A 310 7.73 -4.50 29.10
N ARG A 311 8.07 -5.60 28.41
CA ARG A 311 9.05 -5.59 27.32
C ARG A 311 8.56 -4.79 26.12
N MET A 312 7.29 -4.93 25.75
CA MET A 312 6.66 -4.13 24.69
C MET A 312 6.86 -2.63 24.93
N VAL A 313 6.47 -2.17 26.13
CA VAL A 313 6.51 -0.76 26.52
C VAL A 313 7.95 -0.22 26.54
N LEU A 314 8.91 -1.00 27.04
CA LEU A 314 10.31 -0.59 27.12
C LEU A 314 10.97 -0.36 25.76
N THR A 315 10.51 -1.03 24.69
CA THR A 315 11.09 -0.84 23.36
C THR A 315 10.75 0.49 22.72
N SER A 316 9.78 1.24 23.27
CA SER A 316 9.30 2.52 22.72
C SER A 316 8.78 2.46 21.28
N ARG A 317 8.48 1.25 20.78
CA ARG A 317 7.95 1.03 19.43
C ARG A 317 6.46 1.39 19.38
N PRO A 318 5.97 1.96 18.26
CA PRO A 318 4.57 2.35 18.13
C PRO A 318 3.61 1.18 17.89
N PHE A 319 4.09 0.02 17.40
CA PHE A 319 3.25 -1.13 17.09
C PHE A 319 3.83 -2.42 17.68
N ALA A 320 2.98 -3.42 17.90
CA ALA A 320 3.38 -4.76 18.35
C ALA A 320 2.55 -5.86 17.67
N ARG A 321 3.14 -7.05 17.54
CA ARG A 321 2.47 -8.25 17.03
C ARG A 321 3.10 -9.57 17.48
N LYS A 322 2.34 -10.68 17.52
CA LYS A 322 0.91 -10.79 17.16
C LYS A 322 0.04 -11.02 18.39
N PHE A 323 -1.19 -10.51 18.38
CA PHE A 323 -2.13 -10.71 19.48
C PHE A 323 -3.20 -11.74 19.14
N LYS A 324 -3.64 -12.50 20.16
CA LYS A 324 -4.82 -13.37 20.04
C LYS A 324 -6.08 -12.53 20.17
N ARG A 325 -7.20 -13.05 19.65
CA ARG A 325 -8.52 -12.44 19.83
C ARG A 325 -8.81 -12.35 21.33
N ASN A 326 -9.20 -11.16 21.79
CA ASN A 326 -9.58 -10.87 23.17
C ASN A 326 -8.54 -11.27 24.22
N ASP A 327 -7.24 -11.20 23.89
CA ASP A 327 -6.19 -11.42 24.88
C ASP A 327 -6.25 -10.31 25.96
N PRO A 328 -6.19 -10.62 27.27
CA PRO A 328 -6.25 -9.63 28.35
C PRO A 328 -5.17 -8.54 28.27
N VAL A 329 -4.05 -8.81 27.58
CA VAL A 329 -3.02 -7.78 27.37
C VAL A 329 -3.54 -6.60 26.54
N LEU A 330 -4.49 -6.83 25.63
CA LEU A 330 -5.09 -5.78 24.81
C LEU A 330 -5.88 -4.79 25.67
N ASP A 331 -6.58 -5.28 26.70
CA ASP A 331 -7.33 -4.43 27.63
C ASP A 331 -6.39 -3.62 28.52
N LYS A 332 -5.24 -4.22 28.90
CA LYS A 332 -4.17 -3.50 29.60
C LYS A 332 -3.57 -2.39 28.74
N ILE A 333 -3.29 -2.66 27.45
CA ILE A 333 -2.79 -1.66 26.49
C ILE A 333 -3.80 -0.53 26.30
N ASP A 334 -5.08 -0.87 26.09
CA ASP A 334 -6.16 0.10 25.91
C ASP A 334 -6.24 1.08 27.09
N ARG A 335 -6.23 0.54 28.32
CA ARG A 335 -6.34 1.36 29.53
C ARG A 335 -5.09 2.19 29.81
N GLU A 336 -3.91 1.59 29.74
CA GLU A 336 -2.67 2.21 30.24
C GLU A 336 -1.91 3.03 29.19
N LEU A 337 -1.98 2.65 27.92
CA LEU A 337 -1.23 3.31 26.85
C LEU A 337 -2.12 4.19 25.97
N LEU A 338 -3.33 3.72 25.66
CA LEU A 338 -4.18 4.35 24.64
C LEU A 338 -5.35 5.14 25.24
N LYS A 339 -5.49 5.11 26.56
CA LYS A 339 -6.54 5.82 27.34
C LYS A 339 -7.94 5.55 26.77
N ARG A 340 -8.19 4.29 26.40
CA ARG A 340 -9.38 3.83 25.70
C ARG A 340 -10.26 3.00 26.64
N TYR A 341 -11.57 3.17 26.52
CA TYR A 341 -12.57 2.31 27.13
C TYR A 341 -13.13 1.31 26.13
N HIS A 342 -13.63 0.18 26.63
CA HIS A 342 -14.10 -0.91 25.78
C HIS A 342 -15.15 -0.42 24.76
N GLY A 343 -14.93 -0.76 23.48
CA GLY A 343 -15.82 -0.38 22.39
C GLY A 343 -15.81 1.10 21.99
N LYS A 344 -14.96 1.95 22.58
CA LYS A 344 -14.81 3.36 22.21
C LYS A 344 -13.55 3.61 21.39
N PHE A 345 -13.44 4.80 20.79
CA PHE A 345 -12.23 5.24 20.12
C PHE A 345 -11.12 5.54 21.14
N SER A 346 -9.85 5.46 20.72
CA SER A 346 -8.73 5.95 21.53
C SER A 346 -8.87 7.45 21.78
N TYR A 347 -8.51 7.92 22.97
CA TYR A 347 -8.61 9.34 23.29
C TYR A 347 -7.56 10.16 22.53
N GLY A 348 -8.02 11.19 21.82
CA GLY A 348 -7.20 12.16 21.10
C GLY A 348 -7.79 13.58 21.17
N GLY A 349 -7.04 14.56 20.70
CA GLY A 349 -7.42 15.98 20.75
C GLY A 349 -8.73 16.28 20.04
N TRP A 350 -8.97 15.62 18.91
CA TRP A 350 -10.14 15.74 18.03
C TRP A 350 -11.46 15.23 18.63
N CYS A 351 -11.41 14.51 19.75
CA CYS A 351 -12.56 13.77 20.23
C CYS A 351 -13.42 14.52 21.26
N SER A 352 -14.73 14.24 21.27
CA SER A 352 -15.61 14.61 22.36
C SER A 352 -15.26 13.90 23.66
N GLN A 353 -14.95 14.65 24.72
CA GLN A 353 -14.91 14.08 26.07
C GLN A 353 -16.30 13.61 26.49
N GLY A 354 -16.48 12.29 26.60
CA GLY A 354 -17.63 11.67 27.26
C GLY A 354 -17.38 11.48 28.76
N GLY A 355 -18.11 12.24 29.58
CA GLY A 355 -18.28 12.03 31.04
C GLY A 355 -17.01 11.92 31.90
N LYS A 356 -17.19 11.49 33.16
CA LYS A 356 -16.15 11.37 34.22
C LYS A 356 -14.91 10.54 33.82
N HIS A 357 -14.97 9.80 32.73
CA HIS A 357 -13.97 8.80 32.34
C HIS A 357 -13.05 9.21 31.18
N LYS A 358 -13.22 10.38 30.53
CA LYS A 358 -12.43 10.80 29.35
C LYS A 358 -12.51 9.79 28.19
N ALA A 359 -13.66 9.13 28.01
CA ALA A 359 -13.86 8.21 26.89
C ALA A 359 -14.19 8.98 25.60
N CYS A 360 -13.66 8.54 24.47
CA CYS A 360 -13.92 9.15 23.18
C CYS A 360 -15.21 8.57 22.56
N SER A 361 -16.30 9.35 22.57
CA SER A 361 -17.62 8.92 22.07
C SER A 361 -17.91 9.32 20.63
N GLY A 362 -17.26 10.35 20.09
CA GLY A 362 -17.53 10.86 18.75
C GLY A 362 -16.63 12.03 18.36
N LEU A 363 -16.79 12.50 17.11
CA LEU A 363 -16.06 13.65 16.58
C LEU A 363 -16.55 14.96 17.24
N ARG A 364 -15.62 15.84 17.65
CA ARG A 364 -15.92 17.27 17.89
C ARG A 364 -15.29 18.09 16.78
N THR A 365 -16.11 18.63 15.88
CA THR A 365 -15.65 19.43 14.74
C THR A 365 -14.80 20.63 15.18
N GLU A 366 -15.13 21.26 16.30
CA GLU A 366 -14.37 22.37 16.89
C GLU A 366 -12.92 22.00 17.27
N ASN A 367 -12.66 20.72 17.58
CA ASN A 367 -11.34 20.23 17.95
C ASN A 367 -10.58 19.63 16.76
N TYR A 368 -11.07 19.79 15.54
CA TYR A 368 -10.35 19.34 14.35
C TYR A 368 -9.00 20.08 14.25
N GLY A 369 -7.92 19.34 14.00
CA GLY A 369 -6.54 19.85 14.02
C GLY A 369 -5.87 19.89 15.40
N VAL A 370 -6.61 19.70 16.50
CA VAL A 370 -6.03 19.70 17.85
C VAL A 370 -5.37 18.36 18.17
N LEU A 371 -4.13 18.39 18.66
CA LEU A 371 -3.40 17.24 19.19
C LEU A 371 -3.28 17.31 20.72
N LYS A 372 -3.46 16.17 21.39
CA LYS A 372 -3.24 15.99 22.84
C LYS A 372 -2.27 14.82 23.07
N PRO A 373 -0.98 14.97 22.69
CA PRO A 373 0.02 13.93 22.86
C PRO A 373 0.21 13.58 24.35
N GLY A 374 0.43 12.29 24.62
CA GLY A 374 0.72 11.75 25.93
C GLY A 374 2.20 11.49 26.17
N PRO A 375 2.54 10.82 27.30
CA PRO A 375 3.92 10.44 27.62
C PRO A 375 4.57 9.52 26.59
N SER A 376 3.76 8.71 25.89
CA SER A 376 4.19 7.81 24.83
C SER A 376 4.84 8.54 23.65
N SER A 377 4.38 9.75 23.31
CA SER A 377 5.01 10.59 22.29
C SER A 377 6.50 10.84 22.57
N ARG A 378 6.85 11.16 23.81
CA ARG A 378 8.25 11.42 24.21
C ARG A 378 9.13 10.17 24.06
N ARG A 379 8.62 9.01 24.47
CA ARG A 379 9.34 7.73 24.32
C ARG A 379 9.61 7.40 22.86
N LEU A 380 8.59 7.54 22.01
CA LEU A 380 8.70 7.31 20.59
C LEU A 380 9.67 8.32 19.93
N LYS A 381 9.55 9.61 20.27
CA LYS A 381 10.45 10.65 19.77
C LYS A 381 11.91 10.33 20.12
N ASN A 382 12.19 9.90 21.35
CA ASN A 382 13.54 9.49 21.77
C ASN A 382 14.07 8.30 20.95
N LEU A 383 13.22 7.31 20.65
CA LEU A 383 13.60 6.19 19.76
C LEU A 383 13.92 6.71 18.36
N LEU A 384 13.06 7.55 17.78
CA LEU A 384 13.25 8.10 16.43
C LEU A 384 14.52 8.94 16.33
N THR A 385 14.76 9.85 17.29
CA THR A 385 15.99 10.66 17.36
C THR A 385 17.24 9.77 17.44
N LYS A 386 17.19 8.69 18.23
CA LYS A 386 18.30 7.74 18.32
C LYS A 386 18.55 7.04 16.98
N LEU A 387 17.51 6.55 16.32
CA LEU A 387 17.61 5.86 15.03
C LEU A 387 18.14 6.77 13.91
N LEU A 388 17.80 8.06 13.94
CA LEU A 388 18.21 9.06 12.97
C LEU A 388 19.54 9.74 13.29
N SER A 389 20.12 9.50 14.48
CA SER A 389 21.44 10.03 14.80
C SER A 389 22.51 9.45 13.85
N ASP A 390 23.48 10.28 13.46
CA ASP A 390 24.53 9.91 12.49
C ASP A 390 25.21 8.57 12.78
N LYS A 391 25.44 8.29 14.07
CA LYS A 391 26.07 7.05 14.55
C LYS A 391 25.33 5.79 14.12
N PHE A 392 23.99 5.81 14.14
CA PHE A 392 23.16 4.66 13.77
C PHE A 392 22.74 4.73 12.31
N PHE A 393 22.33 5.92 11.85
CA PHE A 393 21.78 6.12 10.52
C PHE A 393 22.79 5.73 9.43
N ARG A 394 24.04 6.21 9.49
CA ARG A 394 25.06 5.93 8.45
C ARG A 394 25.54 4.48 8.47
N LYS A 395 25.69 3.88 9.66
CA LYS A 395 26.20 2.50 9.82
C LYS A 395 25.23 1.42 9.33
N GLN A 396 23.94 1.75 9.30
CA GLN A 396 22.87 0.80 8.97
C GLN A 396 22.23 1.04 7.60
N GLN A 397 22.77 1.98 6.80
CA GLN A 397 22.33 2.21 5.42
C GLN A 397 22.54 0.99 4.53
N CYS A 398 21.84 1.01 3.39
CA CYS A 398 22.01 0.05 2.31
C CYS A 398 23.48 -0.05 1.87
N ARG A 399 24.06 -1.24 2.03
CA ARG A 399 25.42 -1.54 1.52
C ARG A 399 25.40 -1.81 0.02
N CYS A 400 25.54 -0.76 -0.78
CA CYS A 400 25.57 -0.84 -2.25
C CYS A 400 26.41 -2.03 -2.75
N ALA A 401 25.91 -2.75 -3.74
CA ALA A 401 26.81 -3.49 -4.62
C ALA A 401 27.55 -2.46 -5.47
N ARG A 402 28.89 -2.53 -5.54
CA ARG A 402 29.57 -1.93 -6.69
C ARG A 402 28.96 -2.61 -7.91
N ARG A 403 28.45 -1.84 -8.89
CA ARG A 403 28.16 -2.42 -10.21
C ARG A 403 29.44 -3.17 -10.62
N PRO A 404 29.38 -4.45 -11.01
CA PRO A 404 30.55 -5.05 -11.63
C PRO A 404 30.94 -4.12 -12.78
N SER A 405 32.18 -3.65 -12.78
CA SER A 405 32.76 -2.99 -13.94
C SER A 405 32.44 -3.86 -15.15
N LEU A 406 31.88 -3.27 -16.21
CA LEU A 406 31.74 -3.99 -17.47
C LEU A 406 33.10 -4.65 -17.76
N PRO A 407 33.14 -5.97 -18.05
CA PRO A 407 34.37 -6.56 -18.54
C PRO A 407 34.83 -5.77 -19.78
N PRO A 408 36.13 -5.55 -19.98
CA PRO A 408 36.63 -4.91 -21.17
C PRO A 408 36.06 -5.64 -22.40
N SER A 409 35.57 -4.83 -23.35
CA SER A 409 34.94 -5.27 -24.59
C SER A 409 35.70 -6.44 -25.21
N LEU A 410 35.03 -7.59 -25.35
CA LEU A 410 35.49 -8.65 -26.26
C LEU A 410 35.44 -8.12 -27.70
N PRO A 411 36.40 -8.51 -28.56
CA PRO A 411 36.50 -8.02 -29.93
C PRO A 411 35.29 -8.47 -30.78
N PRO A 412 34.97 -7.75 -31.86
CA PRO A 412 33.79 -8.01 -32.65
C PRO A 412 34.02 -9.24 -33.53
N SER A 413 33.44 -10.39 -33.17
CA SER A 413 33.26 -11.51 -34.10
C SER A 413 32.23 -12.50 -33.56
N ALA A 414 30.99 -12.32 -34.00
CA ALA A 414 30.04 -13.38 -34.39
C ALA A 414 28.67 -12.74 -34.60
N THR A 415 28.34 -12.45 -35.84
CA THR A 415 26.97 -12.19 -36.30
C THR A 415 26.08 -13.39 -35.98
N LEU A 416 25.22 -13.25 -34.96
CA LEU A 416 24.07 -14.13 -34.75
C LEU A 416 22.82 -13.44 -35.31
N SER A 417 22.26 -14.10 -36.32
CA SER A 417 21.05 -13.73 -37.07
C SER A 417 19.88 -13.37 -36.15
N ALA A 418 19.32 -12.17 -36.38
CA ALA A 418 18.09 -11.68 -35.80
C ALA A 418 16.87 -12.36 -36.46
N SER A 419 16.60 -13.62 -36.11
CA SER A 419 15.39 -14.31 -36.59
C SER A 419 14.62 -15.11 -35.52
N ASN A 420 15.10 -15.22 -34.27
CA ASN A 420 14.41 -16.02 -33.24
C ASN A 420 13.93 -15.25 -31.99
N PHE A 421 13.97 -13.91 -31.99
CA PHE A 421 13.45 -13.13 -30.84
C PHE A 421 11.96 -12.77 -30.95
N SER A 422 11.35 -12.89 -32.14
CA SER A 422 9.93 -12.58 -32.36
C SER A 422 9.00 -13.72 -31.92
N SER A 423 9.46 -14.97 -31.89
CA SER A 423 8.61 -16.15 -31.60
C SER A 423 8.49 -16.51 -30.11
N LEU A 424 9.34 -15.95 -29.23
CA LEU A 424 9.23 -16.16 -27.78
C LEU A 424 8.34 -15.12 -27.06
N LEU A 425 8.18 -13.93 -27.64
CA LEU A 425 7.35 -12.86 -27.07
C LEU A 425 5.86 -12.99 -27.44
N SER A 426 5.51 -13.83 -28.41
CA SER A 426 4.11 -14.07 -28.82
C SER A 426 3.39 -15.17 -28.02
N ARG A 427 4.06 -15.83 -27.06
CA ARG A 427 3.50 -16.97 -26.29
C ARG A 427 3.47 -16.79 -24.77
N VAL A 428 3.50 -15.56 -24.25
CA VAL A 428 3.25 -15.31 -22.82
C VAL A 428 2.24 -14.17 -22.56
N PRO A 429 0.94 -14.29 -22.93
CA PRO A 429 -0.05 -13.28 -22.53
C PRO A 429 -0.77 -13.59 -21.21
N SER A 430 -0.73 -14.82 -20.69
CA SER A 430 -1.69 -15.27 -19.65
C SER A 430 -1.16 -15.34 -18.21
N LEU A 431 0.13 -15.12 -17.95
CA LEU A 431 0.74 -15.28 -16.60
C LEU A 431 0.99 -13.96 -15.84
N LEU A 432 0.71 -12.80 -16.45
CA LEU A 432 1.04 -11.48 -15.90
C LEU A 432 -0.18 -10.58 -15.63
N LEU A 433 -1.40 -11.05 -15.91
CA LEU A 433 -2.66 -10.32 -15.71
C LEU A 433 -2.81 -9.64 -14.33
N PRO A 434 -2.47 -10.26 -13.18
CA PRO A 434 -2.62 -9.59 -11.88
C PRO A 434 -1.64 -8.42 -11.65
N PHE A 435 -0.54 -8.33 -12.42
CA PHE A 435 0.42 -7.22 -12.34
C PHE A 435 0.16 -6.14 -13.39
N PHE A 436 -0.46 -6.49 -14.53
CA PHE A 436 -0.85 -5.51 -15.55
C PHE A 436 -2.10 -4.71 -15.19
N HIS A 437 -3.02 -5.25 -14.38
CA HIS A 437 -4.13 -4.45 -13.85
C HIS A 437 -3.63 -3.23 -13.08
N VAL A 438 -2.48 -3.29 -12.40
CA VAL A 438 -1.84 -2.15 -11.70
C VAL A 438 -1.61 -0.93 -12.61
N PHE A 439 -1.49 -1.13 -13.93
CA PHE A 439 -1.12 -0.08 -14.90
C PHE A 439 -2.29 0.45 -15.77
N ARG A 440 -3.51 -0.07 -15.65
CA ARG A 440 -4.70 0.45 -16.35
C ARG A 440 -5.73 0.95 -15.35
N PHE A 441 -5.59 2.18 -14.86
CA PHE A 441 -6.65 2.80 -14.06
C PHE A 441 -6.84 4.28 -14.41
N ALA A 442 -7.99 4.61 -14.99
CA ALA A 442 -8.53 5.97 -15.07
C ALA A 442 -9.71 6.07 -14.11
N CYS A 443 -9.74 7.09 -13.23
CA CYS A 443 -10.91 7.42 -12.42
C CYS A 443 -11.21 8.87 -12.73
N VAL A 444 -12.37 9.12 -13.34
CA VAL A 444 -12.89 10.45 -13.60
C VAL A 444 -13.69 10.88 -12.37
N PRO A 445 -13.52 12.12 -11.85
CA PRO A 445 -14.40 12.64 -10.82
C PRO A 445 -15.81 12.85 -11.41
N ILE A 446 -16.83 12.28 -10.79
CA ILE A 446 -18.21 12.64 -11.09
C ILE A 446 -18.47 13.98 -10.39
N SER A 447 -18.25 15.07 -11.09
CA SER A 447 -18.90 16.34 -10.79
C SER A 447 -20.31 16.28 -11.36
N ASP A 448 -21.31 16.55 -10.52
CA ASP A 448 -22.70 16.72 -10.93
C ASP A 448 -22.81 17.61 -12.17
N THR A 449 -23.36 17.07 -13.26
CA THR A 449 -24.27 17.78 -14.16
C THR A 449 -24.80 16.84 -15.25
N THR A 450 -26.11 16.96 -15.51
CA THR A 450 -26.85 16.52 -16.70
C THR A 450 -27.10 15.03 -16.92
N ALA A 451 -28.27 14.56 -16.48
CA ALA A 451 -29.08 13.59 -17.23
C ALA A 451 -30.57 13.70 -16.83
N ALA A 452 -31.16 14.87 -17.05
CA ALA A 452 -32.59 14.98 -17.27
C ALA A 452 -32.82 14.79 -18.77
N ALA A 453 -33.18 13.58 -19.21
CA ALA A 453 -33.78 13.34 -20.53
C ALA A 453 -34.25 11.87 -20.69
N THR A 454 -35.57 11.71 -20.68
CA THR A 454 -36.34 10.84 -21.59
C THR A 454 -36.05 9.33 -21.63
N VAL A 455 -36.90 8.55 -20.94
CA VAL A 455 -37.52 7.36 -21.54
C VAL A 455 -39.00 7.33 -21.14
N ASN A 456 -39.84 7.81 -22.04
CA ASN A 456 -41.28 7.66 -22.00
C ASN A 456 -41.66 6.81 -23.23
N HIS A 457 -41.96 5.52 -23.05
CA HIS A 457 -43.10 4.89 -23.72
C HIS A 457 -43.34 3.43 -23.31
N ARG A 458 -44.64 3.14 -23.22
CA ARG A 458 -45.35 1.84 -23.19
C ARG A 458 -45.48 1.13 -21.85
N ARG A 459 -46.53 1.53 -21.10
CA ARG A 459 -47.54 0.57 -20.64
C ARG A 459 -48.94 1.09 -20.98
N ARG A 460 -49.72 0.24 -21.63
CA ARG A 460 -51.12 0.42 -22.03
C ARG A 460 -52.01 0.60 -20.80
N GLN A 461 -52.96 1.51 -20.93
CA GLN A 461 -54.12 1.70 -20.05
C GLN A 461 -55.11 0.53 -20.19
N ILE A 462 -55.67 0.11 -19.04
CA ILE A 462 -57.07 -0.29 -18.79
C ILE A 462 -57.31 0.18 -17.34
N GLY A 463 -58.04 1.28 -17.06
CA GLY A 463 -59.49 1.31 -16.76
C GLY A 463 -59.82 0.50 -15.48
N THR A 464 -60.43 0.96 -14.39
CA THR A 464 -61.32 2.09 -14.07
C THR A 464 -61.68 2.01 -12.57
N HIS A 465 -62.08 3.14 -11.96
CA HIS A 465 -62.90 3.34 -10.73
C HIS A 465 -62.35 2.94 -9.33
N ALA A 466 -62.17 3.92 -8.42
CA ALA A 466 -63.18 4.36 -7.43
C ALA A 466 -62.57 5.28 -6.34
N ASN A 467 -63.41 6.22 -5.87
CA ASN A 467 -63.16 7.29 -4.89
C ASN A 467 -62.84 6.80 -3.47
N ALA A 468 -62.09 7.59 -2.68
CA ALA A 468 -62.52 8.11 -1.36
C ALA A 468 -61.45 8.99 -0.68
N SER A 469 -61.94 9.91 0.14
CA SER A 469 -61.31 11.06 0.79
C SER A 469 -60.79 10.81 2.22
N ALA A 470 -59.90 11.72 2.64
CA ALA A 470 -59.75 12.31 3.99
C ALA A 470 -58.96 11.60 5.11
N SER A 471 -57.91 12.33 5.53
CA SER A 471 -57.40 12.61 6.90
C SER A 471 -56.89 11.50 7.85
N ASP A 472 -55.70 11.81 8.38
CA ASP A 472 -55.16 11.56 9.73
C ASP A 472 -54.11 10.46 10.00
N LEU A 473 -52.98 10.95 10.56
CA LEU A 473 -52.08 10.35 11.56
C LEU A 473 -51.31 9.04 11.23
N LYS A 474 -50.00 9.16 10.94
CA LYS A 474 -48.87 8.71 11.79
C LYS A 474 -47.56 8.52 11.01
N SER A 475 -46.49 9.01 11.64
CA SER A 475 -45.10 8.53 11.72
C SER A 475 -44.55 7.49 10.72
N GLN A 476 -43.29 7.75 10.37
CA GLN A 476 -42.18 6.82 10.07
C GLN A 476 -41.64 6.75 8.63
N ASP A 477 -40.33 7.02 8.59
CA ASP A 477 -39.30 6.37 7.79
C ASP A 477 -39.12 6.74 6.32
N SER A 478 -38.18 7.66 6.11
CA SER A 478 -37.16 7.46 5.06
C SER A 478 -35.84 8.10 5.51
N CYS A 479 -35.13 7.39 6.39
CA CYS A 479 -33.76 7.71 6.76
C CYS A 479 -32.84 7.38 5.57
N GLY A 480 -32.15 8.41 5.06
CA GLY A 480 -31.24 8.31 3.93
C GLY A 480 -30.12 7.30 4.18
N LEU A 481 -29.96 6.38 3.22
CA LEU A 481 -28.80 5.50 3.12
C LEU A 481 -27.55 6.34 2.88
N ALA A 482 -26.65 6.37 3.86
CA ALA A 482 -25.32 6.95 3.74
C ALA A 482 -24.50 6.12 2.73
N SER A 483 -23.98 6.81 1.72
CA SER A 483 -23.22 6.25 0.60
C SER A 483 -21.91 5.61 1.07
N VAL A 484 -21.82 4.28 0.96
CA VAL A 484 -20.54 3.57 0.99
C VAL A 484 -19.82 3.90 -0.32
N VAL A 485 -18.69 4.61 -0.25
CA VAL A 485 -17.80 4.75 -1.41
C VAL A 485 -17.05 3.44 -1.59
N VAL A 486 -17.63 2.55 -2.39
CA VAL A 486 -16.93 1.37 -2.91
C VAL A 486 -16.01 1.86 -4.01
N CYS A 487 -14.69 1.74 -3.81
CA CYS A 487 -13.75 1.95 -4.90
C CYS A 487 -13.86 0.77 -5.86
N GLU A 488 -14.62 0.95 -6.94
CA GLU A 488 -14.77 -0.05 -8.01
C GLU A 488 -13.73 0.14 -9.11
N ASP A 489 -13.19 -0.98 -9.58
CA ASP A 489 -12.46 -1.10 -10.84
C ASP A 489 -13.47 -1.13 -12.00
N LYS A 490 -13.51 -0.06 -12.82
CA LYS A 490 -14.19 -0.08 -14.12
C LYS A 490 -13.28 -0.77 -15.14
N GLY A 491 -13.33 -2.10 -15.16
CA GLY A 491 -12.94 -2.86 -16.34
C GLY A 491 -14.11 -2.83 -17.32
N ASP A 492 -13.93 -2.16 -18.46
CA ASP A 492 -14.80 -2.37 -19.62
C ASP A 492 -14.67 -3.82 -20.08
N ASN A 493 -15.83 -4.43 -20.40
CA ASN A 493 -15.96 -5.79 -20.95
C ASN A 493 -15.06 -6.06 -22.16
#